data_AF-A0A917WYH9-F1
#
_entry.id   AF-A0A917WYH9-F1
#
_cell.length_a   1.000
_cell.length_b   1.000
_cell.length_c   1.000
_cell.angle_alpha   90.00
_cell.angle_beta   90.00
_cell.angle_gamma   90.00
#
_symmetry.space_group_name_H-M   'P 1'
#
loop_
_entity.id
_entity.type
_entity.pdbx_description
1 polymer ?
#
loop_
_entity_poly.entity_id
_entity_poly.type
_entity_poly.pdbx_seq_one_letter_code
_entity_poly.pdbx_strand_id
1 'polypeptide(L)'
;MGKVIQYVIVVILGLTIINAISAINDVVTSNGSIMLGQDTDWNYFYMTLLSILLGVLIEWKRLLKIITGNLKLNWLIVPSVILLIISLIPMSLIVEQLGFVSYHNFLQGILFAPLQDINTILILGILSGILLIRSLIKDIE
;
A
#
# COMPACT_ATOMS: atom_id res chain seq x y z
N MET A 1 9.14 -26.03 14.93
CA MET A 1 8.65 -24.71 15.39
C MET A 1 7.13 -24.74 15.35
N GLY A 2 6.44 -24.57 16.49
CA GLY A 2 4.99 -24.81 16.58
C GLY A 2 4.18 -23.80 15.75
N LYS A 3 3.04 -24.22 15.19
CA LYS A 3 2.12 -23.35 14.43
C LYS A 3 1.78 -22.06 15.19
N VAL A 4 1.65 -22.15 16.52
CA VAL A 4 1.41 -21.01 17.42
C VAL A 4 2.50 -19.93 17.32
N ILE A 5 3.77 -20.33 17.28
CA ILE A 5 4.91 -19.40 17.21
C ILE A 5 4.86 -18.60 15.90
N GLN A 6 4.48 -19.24 14.79
CA GLN A 6 4.34 -18.56 13.50
C GLN A 6 3.26 -17.48 13.55
N TYR A 7 2.09 -17.78 14.14
CA TYR A 7 1.02 -16.78 14.31
C TYR A 7 1.47 -15.62 15.20
N VAL A 8 2.14 -15.90 16.31
CA VAL A 8 2.65 -14.85 17.23
C VAL A 8 3.63 -13.93 16.50
N ILE A 9 4.56 -14.48 15.72
CA ILE A 9 5.52 -13.67 14.93
C ILE A 9 4.79 -12.78 13.92
N VAL A 10 3.82 -13.34 13.17
CA VAL A 10 3.05 -12.58 12.18
C VAL A 10 2.26 -11.45 12.85
N VAL A 11 1.66 -11.70 14.02
CA VAL A 11 0.93 -10.67 14.76
C VAL A 11 1.87 -9.56 15.24
N ILE A 12 3.03 -9.91 15.81
CA ILE A 12 4.02 -8.92 16.27
C ILE A 12 4.51 -8.06 15.10
N LEU A 13 4.83 -8.69 13.96
CA LEU A 13 5.24 -7.97 12.74
C LEU A 13 4.12 -7.06 12.24
N GLY A 14 2.88 -7.55 12.20
CA GLY A 14 1.73 -6.76 11.77
C GLY A 14 1.50 -5.53 12.65
N LEU A 15 1.55 -5.71 13.97
CA LEU A 15 1.45 -4.60 14.94
C LEU A 15 2.61 -3.61 14.77
N THR A 16 3.82 -4.09 14.51
CA THR A 16 4.99 -3.23 14.29
C THR A 16 4.81 -2.37 13.04
N ILE A 17 4.32 -2.96 11.94
CA ILE A 17 4.04 -2.23 10.70
C ILE A 17 2.95 -1.18 10.92
N ILE A 18 1.85 -1.56 11.59
CA ILE A 18 0.74 -0.63 11.90
C ILE A 18 1.24 0.55 12.76
N ASN A 19 2.04 0.26 13.79
CA ASN A 19 2.62 1.30 14.64
C ASN A 19 3.55 2.23 13.86
N ALA A 20 4.35 1.69 12.92
CA ALA A 20 5.21 2.50 12.06
C ALA A 20 4.41 3.42 11.13
N ILE A 21 3.33 2.92 10.52
CA ILE A 21 2.42 3.73 9.70
C ILE A 21 1.79 4.85 10.55
N SER A 22 1.32 4.52 11.75
CA SER A 22 0.72 5.51 12.68
C SER A 22 1.73 6.61 13.05
N ALA A 23 2.96 6.23 13.41
CA ALA A 23 4.00 7.19 13.79
C ALA A 23 4.35 8.16 12.64
N ILE A 24 4.45 7.65 11.40
CA ILE A 24 4.72 8.52 10.24
C ILE A 24 3.50 9.42 9.97
N ASN A 25 2.28 8.88 10.08
CA ASN A 25 1.06 9.68 9.89
C ASN A 25 0.93 10.81 10.91
N ASP A 26 1.29 10.57 12.18
CA ASP A 26 1.28 11.57 13.23
C ASP A 26 2.30 12.68 12.93
N VAL A 27 3.48 12.34 12.43
CA VAL A 27 4.50 13.31 11.99
C VAL A 27 4.00 14.15 10.82
N VAL A 28 3.38 13.53 9.81
CA VAL A 28 2.82 14.25 8.65
C VAL A 28 1.68 15.18 9.06
N THR A 29 0.79 14.72 9.94
CA THR A 29 -0.36 15.50 10.39
C THR A 29 0.05 16.64 11.32
N SER A 30 1.01 16.42 12.22
CA SER A 30 1.50 17.45 13.16
C SER A 30 2.36 18.52 12.47
N ASN A 31 3.13 18.15 11.44
CA ASN A 31 3.98 19.09 10.69
C ASN A 31 3.29 19.72 9.47
N GLY A 32 2.02 19.37 9.21
CA GLY A 32 1.27 19.72 7.99
C GLY A 32 1.01 21.21 7.72
N SER A 33 1.47 22.12 8.59
CA SER A 33 1.40 23.58 8.37
C SER A 33 2.74 24.22 7.99
N ILE A 34 3.87 23.49 8.06
CA ILE A 34 5.22 24.10 7.93
C ILE A 34 6.06 23.46 6.80
N MET A 35 5.74 22.25 6.33
CA MET A 35 6.56 21.58 5.31
C MET A 35 5.76 21.12 4.09
N LEU A 36 5.58 22.03 3.14
CA LEU A 36 5.35 21.64 1.73
C LEU A 36 6.75 21.44 1.12
N GLY A 37 7.27 20.22 1.17
CA GLY A 37 8.63 19.92 0.71
C GLY A 37 8.91 18.42 0.61
N GLN A 38 10.08 18.07 0.07
CA GLN A 38 10.53 16.72 -0.27
C GLN A 38 10.33 15.66 0.85
N ASP A 39 10.35 16.08 2.12
CA ASP A 39 10.16 15.19 3.27
C ASP A 39 8.73 14.62 3.37
N THR A 40 7.70 15.31 2.88
CA THR A 40 6.33 14.78 2.86
C THR A 40 6.16 13.67 1.82
N ASP A 41 6.87 13.75 0.70
CA ASP A 41 6.81 12.73 -0.35
C ASP A 41 7.50 11.43 0.08
N TRP A 42 8.62 11.54 0.82
CA TRP A 42 9.28 10.36 1.40
C TRP A 42 8.42 9.68 2.46
N ASN A 43 7.78 10.46 3.34
CA ASN A 43 6.86 9.90 4.34
C ASN A 43 5.68 9.17 3.70
N TYR A 44 5.09 9.75 2.64
CA TYR A 44 4.07 9.09 1.83
C TYR A 44 4.57 7.75 1.27
N PHE A 45 5.75 7.76 0.63
CA PHE A 45 6.33 6.55 0.06
C PHE A 45 6.54 5.46 1.11
N TYR A 46 7.09 5.81 2.28
CA TYR A 46 7.29 4.85 3.37
C TYR A 46 5.98 4.28 3.89
N MET A 47 4.95 5.11 4.09
CA MET A 47 3.63 4.64 4.54
C MET A 47 2.99 3.70 3.51
N THR A 48 3.05 4.02 2.22
CA THR A 48 2.56 3.15 1.15
C THR A 48 3.35 1.84 1.09
N LEU A 49 4.68 1.89 1.20
CA LEU A 49 5.49 0.67 1.19
C LEU A 49 5.14 -0.24 2.38
N LEU A 50 4.97 0.33 3.57
CA LEU A 50 4.55 -0.39 4.76
C LEU A 50 3.15 -0.99 4.60
N SER A 51 2.21 -0.29 3.95
CA SER A 51 0.87 -0.81 3.70
C SER A 51 0.88 -1.99 2.71
N ILE A 52 1.72 -1.92 1.67
CA ILE A 52 1.96 -3.05 0.76
C ILE A 52 2.54 -4.25 1.52
N LEU A 53 3.56 -4.02 2.36
CA LEU A 53 4.15 -5.07 3.20
C LEU A 53 3.15 -5.69 4.16
N LEU A 54 2.23 -4.89 4.72
CA LEU A 54 1.14 -5.40 5.55
C LEU A 54 0.21 -6.32 4.73
N GLY A 55 -0.13 -5.95 3.50
CA GLY A 55 -0.89 -6.79 2.58
C GLY A 55 -0.20 -8.12 2.27
N VAL A 56 1.11 -8.09 2.02
CA VAL A 56 1.93 -9.29 1.83
C VAL A 56 1.95 -10.17 3.09
N LEU A 57 2.05 -9.56 4.27
CA LEU A 57 2.05 -10.25 5.56
C LEU A 57 0.70 -10.90 5.87
N ILE A 58 -0.42 -10.30 5.47
CA ILE A 58 -1.75 -10.92 5.60
C ILE A 58 -1.80 -12.27 4.88
N GLU A 59 -1.17 -12.36 3.70
CA GLU A 59 -1.07 -13.60 2.91
C GLU A 59 0.18 -14.45 3.27
N TRP A 60 0.71 -14.36 4.50
CA TRP A 60 1.96 -15.02 4.90
C TRP A 60 2.00 -16.54 4.63
N LYS A 61 0.87 -17.26 4.73
CA LYS A 61 0.82 -18.70 4.43
C LYS A 61 1.10 -18.97 2.96
N ARG A 62 0.58 -18.13 2.07
CA ARG A 62 0.83 -18.18 0.63
C ARG A 62 2.27 -17.75 0.36
N LEU A 63 2.75 -16.68 1.00
CA LEU A 63 4.14 -16.23 0.92
C LEU A 63 5.13 -17.35 1.29
N LEU A 64 4.89 -18.11 2.36
CA LEU A 64 5.73 -19.25 2.72
C LEU A 64 5.78 -20.30 1.61
N LYS A 65 4.65 -20.60 0.97
CA LYS A 65 4.60 -21.52 -0.18
C LYS A 65 5.42 -20.99 -1.37
N ILE A 66 5.34 -19.70 -1.66
CA ILE A 66 6.14 -19.02 -2.70
C ILE A 66 7.63 -19.16 -2.40
N ILE A 67 8.06 -18.85 -1.16
CA ILE A 67 9.46 -18.95 -0.73
C ILE A 67 9.98 -20.39 -0.82
N THR A 68 9.12 -21.39 -0.58
CA THR A 68 9.46 -22.82 -0.77
C THR A 68 9.44 -23.30 -2.22
N GLY A 69 9.27 -22.40 -3.20
CA GLY A 69 9.38 -22.70 -4.63
C GLY A 69 8.05 -23.00 -5.35
N ASN A 70 6.90 -22.82 -4.69
CA ASN A 70 5.59 -22.98 -5.35
C ASN A 70 5.13 -21.67 -5.99
N LEU A 71 5.79 -21.31 -7.09
CA LEU A 71 5.52 -20.11 -7.88
C LEU A 71 4.69 -20.43 -9.12
N LYS A 72 3.54 -19.78 -9.26
CA LYS A 72 2.72 -19.80 -10.48
C LYS A 72 2.10 -18.42 -10.70
N LEU A 73 2.47 -17.78 -11.80
CA LEU A 73 1.89 -16.50 -12.20
C LEU A 73 0.47 -16.70 -12.74
N ASN A 74 -0.46 -15.86 -12.34
CA ASN A 74 -1.80 -15.79 -12.90
C ASN A 74 -2.17 -14.35 -13.32
N TRP A 75 -3.32 -14.19 -13.96
CA TRP A 75 -3.79 -12.91 -14.52
C TRP A 75 -4.05 -11.82 -13.46
N LEU A 76 -4.14 -12.15 -12.16
CA LEU A 76 -4.24 -11.14 -11.09
C LEU A 76 -2.98 -10.28 -10.97
N ILE A 77 -1.88 -10.67 -11.61
CA ILE A 77 -0.67 -9.84 -11.63
C ILE A 77 -0.95 -8.47 -12.25
N VAL A 78 -1.80 -8.40 -13.29
CA VAL A 78 -2.13 -7.16 -13.98
C VAL A 78 -2.83 -6.15 -13.05
N PRO A 79 -3.98 -6.48 -12.41
CA PRO A 79 -4.60 -5.56 -11.47
C PRO A 79 -3.72 -5.29 -10.24
N SER A 80 -2.89 -6.24 -9.79
CA SER A 80 -1.98 -6.01 -8.66
C SER A 80 -0.91 -4.94 -8.97
N VAL A 81 -0.32 -4.98 -10.17
CA VAL A 81 0.70 -4.04 -10.63
C VAL A 81 0.09 -2.66 -10.88
N ILE A 82 -1.12 -2.60 -11.45
CA ILE A 82 -1.84 -1.33 -11.63
C ILE A 82 -2.08 -0.66 -10.27
N LEU A 83 -2.58 -1.41 -9.27
CA LEU A 83 -2.78 -0.89 -7.92
C LEU A 83 -1.48 -0.48 -7.25
N LEU A 84 -0.40 -1.25 -7.46
CA LEU A 84 0.93 -0.93 -6.94
C LEU A 84 1.40 0.43 -7.46
N ILE A 85 1.34 0.61 -8.78
CA ILE A 85 1.74 1.87 -9.44
C ILE A 85 0.89 3.03 -8.90
N ILE A 86 -0.44 2.87 -8.85
CA ILE A 86 -1.34 3.92 -8.35
C ILE A 86 -1.00 4.29 -6.90
N SER A 87 -0.76 3.29 -6.04
CA SER A 87 -0.48 3.54 -4.63
C SER A 87 0.87 4.25 -4.39
N LEU A 88 1.87 4.00 -5.24
CA LEU A 88 3.23 4.51 -5.08
C LEU A 88 3.43 5.92 -5.62
N ILE A 89 2.54 6.43 -6.46
CA ILE A 89 2.66 7.79 -6.99
C ILE A 89 2.23 8.77 -5.87
N PRO A 90 3.13 9.67 -5.42
CA PRO A 90 2.77 10.68 -4.43
C PRO A 90 1.77 11.67 -5.01
N MET A 91 0.80 12.06 -4.19
CA MET A 91 -0.30 12.94 -4.59
C MET A 91 0.20 14.31 -5.06
N SER A 92 1.29 14.82 -4.49
CA SER A 92 1.94 16.08 -4.91
C SER A 92 2.25 16.09 -6.41
N LEU A 93 2.83 15.01 -6.93
CA LEU A 93 3.14 14.86 -8.36
C LEU A 93 1.88 14.74 -9.22
N ILE A 94 0.85 14.04 -8.73
CA ILE A 94 -0.43 13.92 -9.45
C ILE A 94 -1.08 15.30 -9.59
N VAL A 95 -1.12 16.05 -8.51
CA VAL A 95 -1.76 17.38 -8.46
C VAL A 95 -0.97 18.41 -9.29
N GLU A 96 0.36 18.37 -9.23
CA GLU A 96 1.24 19.28 -9.99
C GLU A 96 1.22 19.00 -11.50
N GLN A 97 1.32 17.72 -11.91
CA GLN A 97 1.45 17.35 -13.32
C GLN A 97 0.12 17.32 -14.07
N LEU A 98 -0.99 17.04 -13.39
CA LEU A 98 -2.31 16.91 -14.03
C LEU A 98 -3.23 18.11 -13.76
N GLY A 99 -2.75 19.12 -13.01
CA GLY A 99 -3.45 20.40 -12.84
C GLY A 99 -4.75 20.32 -12.04
N PHE A 100 -4.90 19.31 -11.18
CA PHE A 100 -6.15 19.02 -10.43
C PHE A 100 -6.55 20.07 -9.38
N VAL A 101 -5.79 21.16 -9.22
CA VAL A 101 -6.12 22.28 -8.32
C VAL A 101 -7.19 23.20 -8.91
N SER A 102 -7.46 23.15 -10.22
CA SER A 102 -8.54 23.95 -10.82
C SER A 102 -9.82 23.13 -10.97
N TYR A 103 -10.89 23.62 -10.33
CA TYR A 103 -12.30 23.20 -10.42
C TYR A 103 -12.90 23.06 -11.85
N HIS A 104 -12.09 23.10 -12.91
CA HIS A 104 -12.55 23.12 -14.29
C HIS A 104 -13.06 21.75 -14.81
N ASN A 105 -12.67 20.62 -14.20
CA ASN A 105 -13.08 19.28 -14.65
C ASN A 105 -13.75 18.48 -13.52
N PHE A 106 -15.02 18.77 -13.24
CA PHE A 106 -15.87 18.13 -12.21
C PHE A 106 -15.82 16.59 -12.24
N LEU A 107 -15.85 15.98 -13.43
CA LEU A 107 -15.81 14.50 -13.58
C LEU A 107 -14.47 13.89 -13.16
N GLN A 108 -13.36 14.56 -13.44
CA GLN A 108 -12.03 14.08 -13.05
C GLN A 108 -11.80 14.28 -11.56
N GLY A 109 -12.28 15.39 -11.00
CA GLY A 109 -12.28 15.64 -9.55
C GLY A 109 -12.99 14.53 -8.78
N ILE A 110 -14.14 14.03 -9.25
CA ILE A 110 -14.88 12.95 -8.57
C ILE A 110 -14.16 11.60 -8.68
N LEU A 111 -13.62 11.25 -9.85
CA LEU A 111 -12.96 9.96 -10.06
C LEU A 111 -11.64 9.82 -9.29
N PHE A 112 -10.90 10.92 -9.16
CA PHE A 112 -9.59 10.93 -8.52
C PHE A 112 -9.61 11.48 -7.09
N ALA A 113 -10.74 12.06 -6.63
CA ALA A 113 -10.90 12.51 -5.24
C ALA A 113 -10.57 11.43 -4.19
N PRO A 114 -10.97 10.15 -4.36
CA PRO A 114 -10.59 9.11 -3.39
C PRO A 114 -9.07 8.91 -3.32
N LEU A 115 -8.34 9.11 -4.42
CA LEU A 115 -6.88 8.99 -4.43
C LEU A 115 -6.18 10.17 -3.72
N GLN A 116 -6.93 11.19 -3.32
CA GLN A 116 -6.42 12.32 -2.54
C GLN A 116 -6.39 12.04 -1.04
N ASP A 117 -7.13 11.02 -0.59
CA ASP A 117 -7.17 10.62 0.80
C ASP A 117 -6.07 9.58 1.08
N ILE A 118 -5.23 9.90 2.07
CA ILE A 118 -4.13 9.01 2.49
C ILE A 118 -4.65 7.64 2.90
N ASN A 119 -5.81 7.56 3.56
CA ASN A 119 -6.35 6.28 4.01
C ASN A 119 -6.71 5.38 2.83
N THR A 120 -7.29 5.97 1.78
CA THR A 120 -7.59 5.26 0.54
C THR A 120 -6.32 4.70 -0.11
N ILE A 121 -5.26 5.47 -0.21
CA ILE A 121 -3.96 5.01 -0.74
C ILE A 121 -3.40 3.86 0.10
N LEU A 122 -3.45 3.94 1.43
CA LEU A 122 -3.01 2.85 2.30
C LEU A 122 -3.80 1.56 2.05
N ILE A 123 -5.12 1.67 1.88
CA ILE A 123 -5.97 0.53 1.53
C ILE A 123 -5.58 -0.03 0.16
N LEU A 124 -5.34 0.81 -0.84
CA LEU A 124 -4.88 0.36 -2.16
C LEU A 124 -3.53 -0.35 -2.08
N GLY A 125 -2.60 0.12 -1.26
CA GLY A 125 -1.32 -0.55 -1.01
C GLY A 125 -1.50 -1.92 -0.36
N ILE A 126 -2.35 -2.03 0.67
CA ILE A 126 -2.69 -3.33 1.30
C ILE A 126 -3.30 -4.29 0.27
N LEU A 127 -4.28 -3.82 -0.52
CA LEU A 127 -4.93 -4.62 -1.55
C LEU A 127 -3.94 -5.05 -2.64
N SER A 128 -3.03 -4.15 -3.04
CA SER A 128 -1.94 -4.46 -3.98
C SER A 128 -1.05 -5.57 -3.43
N GLY A 129 -0.60 -5.48 -2.18
CA GLY A 129 0.22 -6.52 -1.54
C GLY A 129 -0.49 -7.88 -1.47
N ILE A 130 -1.77 -7.90 -1.10
CA ILE A 130 -2.60 -9.12 -1.09
C ILE A 130 -2.69 -9.71 -2.50
N LEU A 131 -3.08 -8.90 -3.49
CA LEU A 131 -3.27 -9.35 -4.87
C LEU A 131 -1.96 -9.81 -5.49
N LEU A 132 -0.84 -9.17 -5.17
CA LEU A 132 0.49 -9.57 -5.62
C LEU A 132 0.80 -10.98 -5.14
N ILE A 133 0.63 -11.28 -3.85
CA ILE A 133 0.86 -12.65 -3.34
C ILE A 133 -0.11 -13.66 -3.96
N ARG A 134 -1.38 -13.28 -4.12
CA ARG A 134 -2.37 -14.15 -4.80
C ARG A 134 -2.05 -14.37 -6.27
N SER A 135 -1.44 -13.41 -6.94
CA SER A 135 -1.06 -13.53 -8.35
C SER A 135 0.09 -14.51 -8.59
N LEU A 136 0.88 -14.78 -7.54
CA LEU A 136 2.07 -15.63 -7.59
C LEU A 136 1.80 -17.09 -7.18
N ILE A 137 0.55 -17.41 -6.83
CA ILE A 137 0.10 -18.76 -6.52
C ILE A 137 -1.12 -19.10 -7.35
N LYS A 138 -1.24 -20.35 -7.79
CA LYS A 138 -2.49 -20.85 -8.35
C LYS A 138 -3.47 -21.05 -7.20
N ASP A 139 -4.61 -20.36 -7.24
CA ASP A 139 -5.72 -20.66 -6.33
C ASP A 139 -6.03 -22.16 -6.45
N ILE A 140 -5.88 -22.86 -5.33
CA ILE A 140 -6.38 -24.22 -5.18
C ILE A 140 -7.88 -23.99 -4.98
N GLU A 141 -8.67 -24.23 -6.04
CA GLU A 141 -10.11 -24.46 -5.91
C GLU A 141 -10.38 -25.52 -4.83
#